data_AF-A0A6I1KID7-F1
#
_entry.id   AF-A0A6I1KID7-F1
#
_cell.length_a   1.000
_cell.length_b   1.000
_cell.length_c   1.000
_cell.angle_alpha   90.00
_cell.angle_beta   90.00
_cell.angle_gamma   90.00
#
_symmetry.space_group_name_H-M   'P 1'
#
loop_
_entity.id
_entity.type
_entity.pdbx_description
1 polymer ?
#
loop_
_entity_poly.entity_id
_entity_poly.type
_entity_poly.pdbx_seq_one_letter_code
_entity_poly.pdbx_strand_id
1 'polypeptide(L)'
;MKKRIVLAAVMSCLMFASTTPQVLADEHSKEGITHVKTAIKYLQEGIKHLEASLEATTDSHAERALKHAKKALKEAKWSVASAEKVK
;
A
#
# COMPACT_ATOMS: atom_id res chain seq x y z
N MET A 1 20.09 42.88 -25.57
CA MET A 1 20.28 41.42 -25.79
C MET A 1 20.77 40.68 -24.52
N LYS A 2 21.76 41.20 -23.78
CA LYS A 2 22.31 40.56 -22.56
C LYS A 2 21.27 40.23 -21.47
N LYS A 3 20.28 41.12 -21.24
CA LYS A 3 19.22 40.90 -20.22
C LYS A 3 18.22 39.78 -20.56
N ARG A 4 17.98 39.49 -21.85
CA ARG A 4 17.07 38.43 -22.30
C ARG A 4 17.70 37.04 -22.21
N ILE A 5 19.01 36.95 -22.39
CA ILE A 5 19.78 35.70 -22.26
C ILE A 5 19.86 35.31 -20.78
N VAL A 6 20.08 36.27 -19.87
CA VAL A 6 20.08 36.02 -18.42
C VAL A 6 18.69 35.57 -17.94
N LEU A 7 17.62 36.19 -18.44
CA LEU A 7 16.25 35.80 -18.07
C LEU A 7 15.88 34.39 -18.57
N ALA A 8 16.33 34.02 -19.78
CA ALA A 8 16.12 32.68 -20.33
C ALA A 8 16.94 31.59 -19.61
N ALA A 9 18.16 31.91 -19.18
CA ALA A 9 19.02 30.98 -18.43
C ALA A 9 18.49 30.69 -17.02
N VAL A 10 17.89 31.68 -16.35
CA VAL A 10 17.28 31.51 -15.02
C VAL A 10 15.97 30.71 -15.10
N MET A 11 15.17 30.89 -16.15
CA MET A 11 13.93 30.12 -16.36
C MET A 11 14.18 28.64 -16.73
N SER A 12 15.29 28.34 -17.42
CA SER A 12 15.69 26.96 -17.74
C SER A 12 16.12 26.16 -16.50
N CYS A 13 16.72 26.83 -15.50
CA CYS A 13 17.21 26.18 -14.28
C CYS A 13 16.11 25.76 -13.29
N LEU A 14 14.91 26.37 -13.38
CA LEU A 14 13.77 26.07 -12.51
C LEU A 14 13.02 24.79 -12.92
N MET A 15 13.27 24.25 -14.12
CA MET A 15 12.57 23.07 -14.63
C MET A 15 13.30 21.75 -14.37
N PHE A 16 14.52 21.79 -13.81
CA PHE A 16 15.33 20.60 -13.52
C PHE A 16 15.35 20.21 -12.03
N ALA A 17 14.76 21.01 -11.13
CA ALA A 17 14.89 20.80 -9.69
C ALA A 17 13.77 19.95 -9.05
N SER A 18 12.79 19.45 -9.81
CA SER A 18 11.55 18.93 -9.19
C SER A 18 11.31 17.42 -9.27
N THR A 19 12.10 16.62 -9.99
CA THR A 19 11.67 15.25 -10.34
C THR A 19 12.13 14.14 -9.39
N THR A 20 13.12 14.37 -8.50
CA THR A 20 13.68 13.27 -7.68
C THR A 20 12.81 12.79 -6.52
N PRO A 21 12.08 13.64 -5.76
CA PRO A 21 11.31 13.15 -4.60
C PRO A 21 10.07 12.35 -5.02
N GLN A 22 9.50 12.67 -6.19
CA GLN A 22 8.27 12.06 -6.68
C GLN A 22 8.48 10.64 -7.21
N VAL A 23 9.63 10.38 -7.85
CA VAL A 23 9.99 9.03 -8.32
C VAL A 23 10.23 8.09 -7.15
N LEU A 24 10.97 8.54 -6.14
CA LEU A 24 11.20 7.74 -4.92
C LEU A 24 9.90 7.49 -4.15
N ALA A 25 9.00 8.47 -4.07
CA ALA A 25 7.69 8.29 -3.45
C ALA A 25 6.82 7.26 -4.19
N ASP A 26 6.88 7.21 -5.52
CA ASP A 26 6.15 6.23 -6.33
C ASP A 26 6.72 4.80 -6.17
N GLU A 27 8.04 4.64 -6.06
CA GLU A 27 8.67 3.33 -5.81
C GLU A 27 8.31 2.78 -4.42
N HIS A 28 8.46 3.58 -3.36
CA HIS A 28 8.09 3.16 -2.00
C HIS A 28 6.58 2.82 -1.90
N SER A 29 5.73 3.55 -2.64
CA SER A 29 4.31 3.24 -2.73
C SER A 29 4.04 1.86 -3.36
N LYS A 30 4.77 1.48 -4.44
CA LYS A 30 4.65 0.14 -5.06
C LYS A 30 5.13 -0.97 -4.13
N GLU A 31 6.23 -0.75 -3.43
CA GLU A 31 6.75 -1.70 -2.44
C GLU A 31 5.78 -1.88 -1.27
N GLY A 32 5.22 -0.79 -0.75
CA GLY A 32 4.17 -0.83 0.27
C GLY A 32 2.94 -1.64 -0.16
N ILE A 33 2.43 -1.42 -1.37
CA ILE A 33 1.33 -2.24 -1.94
C ILE A 33 1.73 -3.72 -2.00
N THR A 34 2.97 -4.02 -2.39
CA THR A 34 3.48 -5.39 -2.45
C THR A 34 3.52 -6.06 -1.07
N HIS A 35 3.95 -5.34 -0.03
CA HIS A 35 3.91 -5.85 1.35
C HIS A 35 2.47 -6.13 1.82
N VAL A 36 1.51 -5.25 1.51
CA VAL A 36 0.11 -5.49 1.87
C VAL A 36 -0.46 -6.69 1.13
N LYS A 37 -0.13 -6.89 -0.16
CA LYS A 37 -0.52 -8.09 -0.91
C LYS A 37 0.05 -9.38 -0.29
N THR A 38 1.28 -9.34 0.20
CA THR A 38 1.87 -10.47 0.94
C THR A 38 1.19 -10.69 2.28
N ALA A 39 0.88 -9.62 3.04
CA ALA A 39 0.13 -9.71 4.28
C ALA A 39 -1.28 -10.30 4.08
N ILE A 40 -1.95 -9.99 2.96
CA ILE A 40 -3.24 -10.58 2.58
C ILE A 40 -3.11 -12.11 2.45
N LYS A 41 -2.05 -12.63 1.83
CA LYS A 41 -1.83 -14.09 1.72
C LYS A 41 -1.69 -14.73 3.10
N TYR A 42 -0.90 -14.13 3.99
CA TYR A 42 -0.74 -14.62 5.36
C TYR A 42 -2.03 -14.55 6.17
N LEU A 43 -2.83 -13.48 6.01
CA LEU A 43 -4.15 -13.37 6.64
C LEU A 43 -5.10 -14.48 6.15
N GLN A 44 -5.10 -14.78 4.85
CA GLN A 44 -5.91 -15.86 4.31
C GLN A 44 -5.52 -17.22 4.89
N GLU A 45 -4.22 -17.49 5.06
CA GLU A 45 -3.75 -18.73 5.68
C GLU A 45 -4.08 -18.80 7.17
N GLY A 46 -3.90 -17.70 7.90
CA GLY A 46 -4.31 -17.60 9.30
C GLY A 46 -5.80 -17.82 9.50
N ILE A 47 -6.63 -17.32 8.58
CA ILE A 47 -8.08 -17.59 8.57
C ILE A 47 -8.37 -19.08 8.42
N LYS A 48 -7.70 -19.79 7.49
CA LYS A 48 -7.89 -21.24 7.34
C LYS A 48 -7.54 -22.01 8.62
N HIS A 49 -6.46 -21.63 9.29
CA HIS A 49 -6.09 -22.26 10.56
C HIS A 49 -7.11 -22.00 11.67
N LEU A 50 -7.67 -20.79 11.73
CA LEU A 50 -8.74 -20.47 12.67
C LEU A 50 -10.03 -21.24 12.37
N GLU A 51 -10.38 -21.38 11.09
CA GLU A 51 -11.53 -22.18 10.65
C GLU A 51 -11.34 -23.65 11.03
N ALA A 52 -10.18 -24.25 10.74
CA ALA A 52 -9.86 -25.62 11.15
C ALA A 52 -9.86 -25.81 12.69
N SER A 53 -9.38 -24.82 13.45
CA SER A 53 -9.44 -24.85 14.92
C SER A 53 -10.87 -24.84 15.45
N LEU A 54 -11.81 -24.23 14.73
CA LEU A 54 -13.23 -24.17 15.10
C LEU A 54 -14.01 -25.41 14.68
N GLU A 55 -13.49 -26.23 13.77
CA GLU A 55 -14.03 -27.57 13.52
C GLU A 55 -13.77 -28.51 14.70
N ALA A 56 -12.67 -28.29 15.43
CA ALA A 56 -12.27 -29.11 16.58
C ALA A 56 -12.74 -28.55 17.94
N THR A 57 -13.19 -27.30 18.01
CA THR A 57 -13.50 -26.60 19.27
C THR A 57 -14.68 -25.65 19.11
N THR A 58 -15.37 -25.35 20.22
CA THR A 58 -16.36 -24.25 20.29
C THR A 58 -15.79 -23.03 21.03
N ASP A 59 -14.48 -22.79 20.90
CA ASP A 59 -13.80 -21.72 21.61
C ASP A 59 -14.24 -20.34 21.11
N SER A 60 -14.92 -19.59 21.98
CA SER A 60 -15.41 -18.24 21.67
C SER A 60 -14.31 -17.24 21.32
N HIS A 61 -13.08 -17.43 21.79
CA HIS A 61 -11.93 -16.59 21.42
C HIS A 61 -11.45 -16.91 20.01
N ALA A 62 -11.46 -18.18 19.60
CA ALA A 62 -11.19 -18.57 18.21
C ALA A 62 -12.23 -17.98 17.24
N GLU A 63 -13.52 -17.99 17.60
CA GLU A 63 -14.58 -17.35 16.79
C GLU A 63 -14.37 -15.84 16.64
N ARG A 64 -14.05 -15.15 17.74
CA ARG A 64 -13.75 -13.71 17.71
C ARG A 64 -12.49 -13.43 16.90
N ALA A 65 -11.44 -14.23 17.04
CA ALA A 65 -10.22 -14.10 16.25
C ALA A 65 -10.52 -14.24 14.75
N LEU A 66 -11.33 -15.23 14.36
CA LEU A 66 -11.77 -15.43 12.97
C LEU A 66 -12.54 -14.21 12.44
N LYS A 67 -13.45 -13.64 13.24
CA LYS A 67 -14.19 -12.42 12.88
C LYS A 67 -13.26 -11.23 12.66
N HIS A 68 -12.28 -11.03 13.54
CA HIS A 68 -11.30 -9.94 13.40
C HIS A 68 -10.38 -10.15 12.19
N ALA A 69 -9.92 -11.38 11.95
CA ALA A 69 -9.08 -11.71 10.79
C ALA A 69 -9.83 -11.47 9.47
N LYS A 70 -11.10 -11.87 9.36
CA LYS A 70 -11.95 -11.61 8.19
C LYS A 70 -12.17 -10.11 7.96
N LYS A 71 -12.36 -9.33 9.02
CA LYS A 71 -12.44 -7.86 8.92
C LYS A 71 -11.11 -7.26 8.43
N ALA A 72 -9.99 -7.67 9.03
CA ALA A 72 -8.66 -7.20 8.61
C ALA A 72 -8.36 -7.52 7.14
N LEU A 73 -8.74 -8.72 6.67
CA LEU A 73 -8.61 -9.11 5.26
C LEU A 73 -9.42 -8.19 4.33
N LYS A 74 -10.65 -7.84 4.72
CA LYS A 74 -11.49 -6.91 3.95
C LYS A 74 -10.85 -5.53 3.85
N GLU A 75 -10.38 -4.98 4.97
CA GLU A 75 -9.73 -3.65 5.00
C GLU A 75 -8.42 -3.64 4.19
N ALA A 76 -7.60 -4.70 4.30
CA ALA A 76 -6.37 -4.82 3.52
C ALA A 76 -6.65 -4.87 2.01
N LYS A 77 -7.66 -5.64 1.57
CA LYS A 77 -8.08 -5.69 0.17
C LYS A 77 -8.60 -4.33 -0.32
N TRP A 78 -9.40 -3.64 0.49
CA TRP A 78 -9.89 -2.30 0.16
C TRP A 78 -8.75 -1.29 0.06
N SER A 79 -7.77 -1.35 0.96
CA SER A 79 -6.58 -0.49 0.94
C SER A 79 -5.77 -0.68 -0.35
N VAL A 80 -5.55 -1.92 -0.79
CA VAL A 80 -4.84 -2.20 -2.06
C VAL A 80 -5.63 -1.66 -3.24
N ALA A 81 -6.93 -1.98 -3.32
CA ALA A 81 -7.78 -1.52 -4.42
C ALA A 81 -7.87 0.01 -4.50
N SER A 82 -7.83 0.70 -3.36
CA SER A 82 -7.84 2.16 -3.30
C SER A 82 -6.50 2.74 -3.74
N ALA A 83 -5.39 2.16 -3.28
CA ALA A 83 -4.05 2.59 -3.68
C ALA A 83 -3.78 2.41 -5.19
N GLU A 84 -4.34 1.35 -5.80
CA GLU A 84 -4.19 1.09 -7.23
C GLU A 84 -5.05 2.02 -8.11
N LYS A 85 -6.17 2.56 -7.60
CA LYS A 85 -7.05 3.49 -8.34
C LYS A 85 -6.56 4.94 -8.38
N VAL A 86 -5.66 5.31 -7.47
CA VAL A 86 -5.14 6.69 -7.32
C VAL A 86 -3.91 6.92 -8.23
N LYS A 87 -3.45 5.89 -8.96
CA LYS A 87 -2.42 5.99 -10.00
C LYS A 87 -3.05 6.20 -11.37
#